data_AF-A0A4R1EYK3-F1
#
_entry.id   AF-A0A4R1EYK3-F1
#
_cell.length_a   1.000
_cell.length_b   1.000
_cell.length_c   1.000
_cell.angle_alpha   90.00
_cell.angle_beta   90.00
_cell.angle_gamma   90.00
#
_symmetry.space_group_name_H-M   'P 1'
#
loop_
_entity.id
_entity.type
_entity.pdbx_description
1 polymer ?
#
loop_
_entity_poly.entity_id
_entity_poly.type
_entity_poly.pdbx_seq_one_letter_code
_entity_poly.pdbx_strand_id
1 'polypeptide(L)'
;MSSAKHTPISELFRHFLIYQLLGWFPIIMVIGAIVTTIGKLNEAIYTSLYFIGAAVIFYLAYKTYQSTISSKASFKFNWKAMIVLSWTNPKVWLTVPTGVLTANYTDSDSLNILIMFIVGIPLYYIGFFMWAYMGKFGAKIAKDKFNIFNALLLFIYGAYLLYEGVLAVKAA
;
A
#
# COMPACT_ATOMS: atom_id res chain seq x y z
N MET A 1 1.32 20.73 -24.75
CA MET A 1 1.04 19.85 -23.60
C MET A 1 1.96 20.25 -22.45
N SER A 2 1.43 20.85 -21.39
CA SER A 2 2.21 21.20 -20.21
C SER A 2 2.65 19.90 -19.54
N SER A 3 3.94 19.58 -19.61
CA SER A 3 4.56 18.57 -18.75
C SER A 3 4.14 18.88 -17.33
N ALA A 4 3.57 17.91 -16.61
CA ALA A 4 3.25 18.05 -15.19
C ALA A 4 4.43 18.76 -14.49
N LYS A 5 4.14 19.87 -13.79
CA LYS A 5 5.19 20.65 -13.10
C LYS A 5 6.01 19.69 -12.25
N HIS A 6 7.30 19.61 -12.54
CA HIS A 6 8.18 18.65 -11.92
C HIS A 6 8.34 19.05 -10.45
N THR A 7 7.65 18.37 -9.53
CA THR A 7 7.86 18.57 -8.09
C THR A 7 9.26 18.05 -7.75
N PRO A 8 10.10 18.82 -7.03
CA PRO A 8 11.40 18.36 -6.56
C PRO A 8 11.26 17.14 -5.64
N ILE A 9 12.18 16.17 -5.77
CA ILE A 9 12.18 14.97 -4.90
C ILE A 9 12.33 15.37 -3.42
N SER A 10 13.08 16.43 -3.12
CA SER A 10 13.22 16.96 -1.75
C SER A 10 11.89 17.42 -1.15
N GLU A 11 11.04 18.07 -1.96
CA GLU A 11 9.69 18.49 -1.54
C GLU A 11 8.78 17.27 -1.32
N LEU A 12 8.81 16.30 -2.23
CA LEU A 12 8.10 15.03 -2.08
C LEU A 12 8.54 14.30 -0.80
N PHE A 13 9.85 14.26 -0.53
CA PHE A 13 10.41 13.59 0.63
C PHE A 13 9.98 14.27 1.94
N ARG A 14 9.95 15.61 1.98
CA ARG A 14 9.42 16.35 3.14
C ARG A 14 7.96 15.99 3.43
N HIS A 15 7.11 15.92 2.40
CA HIS A 15 5.73 15.47 2.55
C HIS A 15 5.66 14.01 3.00
N PHE A 16 6.52 13.15 2.47
CA PHE A 16 6.60 11.75 2.85
C PHE A 16 6.98 11.58 4.33
N LEU A 17 7.96 12.32 4.85
CA LEU A 17 8.35 12.27 6.27
C LEU A 17 7.20 12.65 7.21
N ILE A 18 6.46 13.73 6.88
CA ILE A 18 5.30 14.15 7.68
C ILE A 18 4.21 13.08 7.62
N TYR A 19 3.94 12.54 6.44
CA TYR A 19 2.99 11.44 6.25
C TYR A 19 3.39 10.19 7.04
N GLN A 20 4.68 9.85 7.07
CA GLN A 20 5.17 8.67 7.76
C GLN A 20 4.82 8.72 9.26
N LEU A 21 4.99 9.89 9.86
CA LEU A 21 4.73 10.11 11.29
C LEU A 21 3.23 10.29 11.59
N LEU A 22 2.54 11.14 10.84
CA LEU A 22 1.16 11.54 11.15
C LEU A 22 0.09 10.68 10.47
N GLY A 23 0.49 9.87 9.49
CA GLY A 23 -0.40 9.04 8.68
C GLY A 23 -0.10 7.56 8.83
N TRP A 24 1.07 7.17 8.35
CA TRP A 24 1.44 5.76 8.23
C TRP A 24 1.59 5.08 9.60
N PHE A 25 2.28 5.73 10.55
CA PHE A 25 2.41 5.20 11.90
C PHE A 25 1.04 4.97 12.58
N PRO A 26 0.12 5.96 12.66
CA PRO A 26 -1.22 5.72 13.19
C PRO A 26 -2.00 4.61 12.48
N ILE A 27 -1.89 4.53 11.14
CA ILE A 27 -2.53 3.46 10.36
C ILE A 27 -2.03 2.09 10.81
N ILE A 28 -0.70 1.90 10.91
CA ILE A 28 -0.12 0.63 11.35
C ILE A 28 -0.56 0.29 12.78
N MET A 29 -0.57 1.26 13.69
CA MET A 29 -1.01 1.04 15.07
C MET A 29 -2.48 0.64 15.14
N VAL A 30 -3.36 1.32 14.40
CA VAL A 30 -4.81 1.04 14.41
C VAL A 30 -5.10 -0.30 13.74
N ILE A 31 -4.58 -0.54 12.53
CA ILE A 31 -4.78 -1.82 11.86
C ILE A 31 -4.18 -2.95 12.69
N GLY A 32 -2.98 -2.76 13.24
CA GLY A 32 -2.33 -3.75 14.05
C GLY A 32 -3.16 -4.11 15.28
N ALA A 33 -3.66 -3.12 16.02
CA ALA A 33 -4.54 -3.34 17.17
C ALA A 33 -5.85 -4.04 16.79
N ILE A 34 -6.48 -3.64 15.67
CA ILE A 34 -7.70 -4.28 15.16
C ILE A 34 -7.42 -5.75 14.84
N VAL A 35 -6.32 -6.04 14.14
CA VAL A 35 -6.00 -7.38 13.66
C VAL A 35 -5.53 -8.30 14.77
N THR A 36 -4.76 -7.82 15.75
CA THR A 36 -4.41 -8.64 16.93
C THR A 36 -5.63 -8.92 17.81
N THR A 37 -6.60 -8.01 17.84
CA THR A 37 -7.87 -8.23 18.53
C THR A 37 -8.78 -9.20 17.76
N ILE A 38 -8.94 -9.02 16.44
CA ILE A 38 -9.81 -9.84 15.58
C ILE A 38 -9.18 -11.20 15.27
N GLY A 39 -7.86 -11.27 15.10
CA GLY A 39 -7.13 -12.50 14.83
C GLY A 39 -7.25 -13.52 15.98
N LYS A 40 -7.47 -13.04 17.20
CA LYS A 40 -7.81 -13.88 18.36
C LYS A 40 -9.26 -14.40 18.35
N LEU A 41 -10.12 -13.87 17.48
CA LEU A 41 -11.54 -14.24 17.41
C LEU A 41 -11.82 -15.38 16.42
N ASN A 42 -11.21 -15.40 15.22
CA ASN A 42 -11.40 -16.49 14.25
C ASN A 42 -10.41 -16.46 13.06
N GLU A 43 -9.66 -17.54 12.85
CA GLU A 43 -8.73 -17.73 11.73
C GLU A 43 -9.42 -17.72 10.35
N ALA A 44 -10.69 -18.14 10.28
CA ALA A 44 -11.48 -18.11 9.04
C ALA A 44 -11.76 -16.68 8.57
N ILE A 45 -11.91 -15.72 9.48
CA ILE A 45 -12.08 -14.30 9.14
C ILE A 45 -10.80 -13.79 8.47
N TYR A 46 -9.65 -14.13 9.05
CA TYR A 46 -8.36 -13.74 8.50
C TYR A 46 -8.12 -14.31 7.10
N THR A 47 -8.38 -15.61 6.92
CA THR A 47 -8.27 -16.28 5.61
C THR A 47 -9.20 -15.65 4.57
N SER A 48 -10.42 -15.28 4.96
CA SER A 48 -11.39 -14.62 4.08
C SER A 48 -10.91 -13.24 3.58
N LEU A 49 -10.13 -12.50 4.38
CA LEU A 49 -9.62 -11.20 3.99
C LEU A 49 -8.67 -11.27 2.79
N TYR A 50 -7.88 -12.33 2.62
CA TYR A 50 -7.03 -12.51 1.43
C TYR A 50 -7.86 -12.54 0.14
N PHE A 51 -8.95 -13.31 0.14
CA PHE A 51 -9.82 -13.47 -1.03
C PHE A 51 -10.63 -12.21 -1.33
N ILE A 52 -11.22 -11.59 -0.31
CA ILE A 52 -11.93 -10.31 -0.44
C ILE A 52 -10.96 -9.26 -0.97
N GLY A 53 -9.74 -9.24 -0.43
CA GLY A 53 -8.70 -8.34 -0.84
C GLY A 53 -8.30 -8.50 -2.30
N ALA A 54 -8.00 -9.73 -2.72
CA ALA A 54 -7.68 -10.05 -4.11
C ALA A 54 -8.79 -9.60 -5.07
N ALA A 55 -10.07 -9.87 -4.74
CA ALA A 55 -11.22 -9.45 -5.54
C ALA A 55 -11.29 -7.93 -5.72
N VAL A 56 -11.11 -7.17 -4.63
CA VAL A 56 -11.09 -5.70 -4.69
C VAL A 56 -9.92 -5.20 -5.53
N ILE A 57 -8.74 -5.81 -5.41
CA ILE A 57 -7.56 -5.40 -6.20
C ILE A 57 -7.74 -5.70 -7.69
N PHE A 58 -8.32 -6.85 -8.05
CA PHE A 58 -8.64 -7.15 -9.44
C PHE A 58 -9.67 -6.16 -10.02
N TYR A 59 -10.68 -5.80 -9.24
CA TYR A 59 -11.62 -4.75 -9.63
C TYR A 59 -10.92 -3.40 -9.90
N LEU A 60 -10.00 -3.00 -9.01
CA LEU A 60 -9.19 -1.79 -9.20
C LEU A 60 -8.26 -1.88 -10.41
N ALA A 61 -7.68 -3.06 -10.69
CA ALA A 61 -6.88 -3.32 -11.88
C ALA A 61 -7.70 -3.08 -13.16
N TYR A 62 -8.90 -3.64 -13.22
CA TYR A 62 -9.84 -3.47 -14.33
C TYR A 62 -10.25 -2.00 -14.52
N LYS A 63 -10.63 -1.31 -13.43
CA LYS A 63 -10.96 0.13 -13.49
C LYS A 63 -9.77 0.98 -13.92
N THR A 64 -8.57 0.65 -13.47
CA THR A 64 -7.35 1.36 -13.86
C THR A 64 -7.05 1.13 -15.34
N TYR A 65 -7.22 -0.09 -15.85
CA TYR A 65 -7.07 -0.40 -17.27
C TYR A 65 -8.06 0.42 -18.14
N GLN A 66 -9.31 0.55 -17.71
CA GLN A 66 -10.33 1.35 -18.40
C GLN A 66 -10.19 2.86 -18.22
N SER A 67 -9.33 3.32 -17.30
CA SER A 67 -9.18 4.75 -17.07
C SER A 67 -8.55 5.43 -18.28
N THR A 68 -9.16 6.55 -18.68
CA THR A 68 -8.58 7.46 -19.67
C THR A 68 -7.69 8.47 -18.95
N ILE A 69 -6.51 8.75 -19.51
CA ILE A 69 -5.60 9.75 -18.96
C ILE A 69 -6.25 11.13 -19.18
N SER A 70 -6.97 11.62 -18.17
CA SER A 70 -7.55 12.96 -18.22
C SER A 70 -6.44 13.98 -18.04
N SER A 71 -6.21 14.80 -19.08
CA SER A 71 -5.26 15.93 -19.04
C SER A 71 -5.62 17.00 -18.00
N LYS A 72 -6.82 16.94 -17.42
CA LYS A 72 -7.30 17.84 -16.35
C LYS A 72 -7.08 17.27 -14.95
N ALA A 73 -6.78 15.98 -14.81
CA ALA A 73 -6.51 15.39 -13.51
C ALA A 73 -5.08 15.74 -13.06
N SER A 74 -4.95 16.68 -12.12
CA SER A 74 -3.67 16.97 -11.47
C SER A 74 -3.72 16.46 -10.03
N PHE A 75 -2.99 15.39 -9.73
CA PHE A 75 -2.76 14.97 -8.37
C PHE A 75 -1.55 15.73 -7.81
N LYS A 76 -1.77 16.56 -6.78
CA LYS A 76 -0.69 17.20 -6.04
C LYS A 76 -0.34 16.32 -4.85
N PHE A 77 0.80 15.64 -4.95
CA PHE A 77 1.35 14.86 -3.85
C PHE A 77 1.54 15.75 -2.62
N ASN A 78 0.81 15.47 -1.54
CA ASN A 78 0.98 16.13 -0.25
C ASN A 78 0.56 15.17 0.87
N TRP A 79 1.09 15.41 2.08
CA TRP A 79 0.92 14.51 3.22
C TRP A 79 -0.56 14.28 3.58
N LYS A 80 -1.43 15.30 3.47
CA LYS A 80 -2.87 15.16 3.77
C LYS A 80 -3.56 14.22 2.79
N ALA A 81 -3.29 14.40 1.50
CA ALA A 81 -3.83 13.52 0.46
C ALA A 81 -3.34 12.09 0.65
N MET A 82 -2.07 11.89 1.02
CA MET A 82 -1.54 10.55 1.29
C MET A 82 -2.20 9.88 2.50
N ILE A 83 -2.48 10.62 3.57
CA ILE A 83 -3.23 10.12 4.72
C ILE A 83 -4.59 9.60 4.25
N VAL A 84 -5.38 10.45 3.60
CA VAL A 84 -6.72 10.07 3.12
C VAL A 84 -6.66 8.87 2.19
N LEU A 85 -5.73 8.87 1.24
CA LEU A 85 -5.55 7.74 0.32
C LEU A 85 -5.16 6.47 1.06
N SER A 86 -4.31 6.52 2.07
CA SER A 86 -3.89 5.32 2.81
C SER A 86 -5.02 4.74 3.64
N TRP A 87 -5.81 5.61 4.30
CA TRP A 87 -6.98 5.21 5.07
C TRP A 87 -8.10 4.64 4.20
N THR A 88 -8.24 5.11 2.97
CA THR A 88 -9.28 4.64 2.04
C THR A 88 -8.82 3.53 1.10
N ASN A 89 -7.52 3.24 1.07
CA ASN A 89 -6.94 2.25 0.16
C ASN A 89 -7.09 0.83 0.74
N PRO A 90 -7.93 -0.03 0.15
CA PRO A 90 -8.13 -1.38 0.64
C PRO A 90 -6.84 -2.20 0.67
N LYS A 91 -5.85 -1.92 -0.20
CA LYS A 91 -4.54 -2.59 -0.15
C LYS A 91 -3.87 -2.44 1.20
N VAL A 92 -3.91 -1.25 1.78
CA VAL A 92 -3.27 -0.97 3.07
C VAL A 92 -3.92 -1.81 4.17
N TRP A 93 -5.24 -1.89 4.15
CA TRP A 93 -6.04 -2.70 5.07
C TRP A 93 -5.87 -4.21 4.90
N LEU A 94 -5.21 -4.66 3.83
CA LEU A 94 -4.94 -6.07 3.56
C LEU A 94 -3.48 -6.42 3.79
N THR A 95 -2.53 -5.54 3.44
CA THR A 95 -1.09 -5.78 3.62
C THR A 95 -0.60 -5.57 5.03
N VAL A 96 -1.09 -4.52 5.71
CA VAL A 96 -0.63 -4.20 7.06
C VAL A 96 -0.97 -5.31 8.05
N PRO A 97 -2.19 -5.92 8.03
CA PRO A 97 -2.49 -7.07 8.88
C PRO A 97 -1.50 -8.22 8.75
N THR A 98 -1.11 -8.58 7.53
CA THR A 98 -0.20 -9.71 7.30
C THR A 98 1.17 -9.44 7.89
N GLY A 99 1.73 -8.25 7.65
CA GLY A 99 2.97 -7.83 8.27
C GLY A 99 2.91 -7.84 9.81
N VAL A 100 1.82 -7.32 10.40
CA VAL A 100 1.65 -7.30 11.85
C VAL A 100 1.55 -8.70 12.44
N LEU A 101 0.81 -9.61 11.81
CA LEU A 101 0.65 -10.98 12.32
C LEU A 101 1.93 -11.81 12.18
N THR A 102 2.74 -11.54 11.16
CA THR A 102 4.05 -12.18 11.01
C THR A 102 5.10 -11.61 11.97
N ALA A 103 4.87 -10.41 12.51
CA ALA A 103 5.74 -9.79 13.50
C ALA A 103 5.50 -10.45 14.87
N ASN A 104 6.19 -11.56 15.13
CA ASN A 104 6.17 -12.26 16.42
C ASN A 104 7.56 -12.23 17.07
N TYR A 105 8.04 -11.02 17.37
CA TYR A 105 9.40 -10.81 17.91
C TYR A 105 9.47 -10.95 19.44
N THR A 106 8.35 -10.69 20.12
CA THR A 106 8.20 -10.65 21.58
C THR A 106 6.80 -11.13 21.98
N ASP A 107 6.57 -11.38 23.27
CA ASP A 107 5.26 -11.75 23.82
C ASP A 107 4.24 -10.58 23.83
N SER A 108 4.63 -9.38 23.42
CA SER A 108 3.78 -8.19 23.43
C SER A 108 3.43 -7.74 22.01
N ASP A 109 2.15 -7.89 21.65
CA ASP A 109 1.58 -7.44 20.37
C ASP A 109 1.93 -5.97 20.05
N SER A 110 1.80 -5.08 21.04
CA SER A 110 2.09 -3.65 20.88
C SER A 110 3.58 -3.37 20.60
N LEU A 111 4.48 -4.11 21.25
CA LEU A 111 5.92 -4.01 20.97
C LEU A 111 6.26 -4.56 19.59
N ASN A 112 5.63 -5.65 19.17
CA ASN A 112 5.85 -6.22 17.84
C ASN A 112 5.43 -5.26 16.73
N ILE A 113 4.27 -4.61 16.85
CA ILE A 113 3.80 -3.59 15.91
C ILE A 113 4.79 -2.42 15.85
N LEU A 114 5.29 -1.96 17.01
CA LEU A 114 6.24 -0.87 17.09
C LEU A 114 7.59 -1.24 16.45
N ILE A 115 8.12 -2.42 16.74
CA ILE A 115 9.38 -2.94 16.16
C ILE A 115 9.23 -3.05 14.64
N MET A 116 8.12 -3.61 14.15
CA MET A 116 7.82 -3.71 12.73
C MET A 116 7.84 -2.32 12.06
N PHE A 117 7.21 -1.32 12.68
CA PHE A 117 7.24 0.05 12.15
C PHE A 117 8.67 0.60 12.08
N ILE A 118 9.43 0.52 13.18
CA ILE A 118 10.79 1.08 13.28
C ILE A 118 11.73 0.42 12.28
N VAL A 119 11.74 -0.92 12.22
CA VAL A 119 12.56 -1.69 11.27
C VAL A 119 12.11 -1.43 9.83
N GLY A 120 10.84 -1.11 9.61
CA GLY A 120 10.32 -0.72 8.31
C GLY A 120 10.83 0.64 7.82
N ILE A 121 11.23 1.58 8.70
CA ILE A 121 11.62 2.96 8.31
C ILE A 121 12.68 2.98 7.19
N PRO A 122 13.83 2.28 7.32
CA PRO A 122 14.81 2.21 6.23
C PRO A 122 14.22 1.69 4.92
N LEU A 123 13.38 0.65 4.98
CA LEU A 123 12.75 0.07 3.79
C LEU A 123 11.75 1.03 3.15
N TYR A 124 10.98 1.78 3.94
CA TYR A 124 10.07 2.81 3.45
C TYR A 124 10.82 3.94 2.75
N TYR A 125 11.99 4.33 3.25
CA TYR A 125 12.83 5.35 2.60
C TYR A 125 13.42 4.85 1.29
N ILE A 126 13.96 3.63 1.27
CA ILE A 126 14.44 2.99 0.03
C ILE A 126 13.29 2.92 -0.98
N GLY A 127 12.12 2.43 -0.56
CA GLY A 127 10.93 2.34 -1.39
C GLY A 127 10.49 3.69 -1.92
N PHE A 128 10.47 4.74 -1.09
CA PHE A 128 10.15 6.10 -1.51
C PHE A 128 11.09 6.57 -2.63
N PHE A 129 12.41 6.45 -2.43
CA PHE A 129 13.37 6.89 -3.44
C PHE A 129 13.24 6.06 -4.72
N MET A 130 13.13 4.73 -4.62
CA MET A 130 12.90 3.86 -5.76
C MET A 130 11.66 4.30 -6.56
N TRP A 131 10.52 4.50 -5.91
CA TRP A 131 9.28 4.93 -6.56
C TRP A 131 9.35 6.35 -7.11
N ALA A 132 10.01 7.28 -6.42
CA ALA A 132 10.19 8.65 -6.89
C ALA A 132 11.05 8.69 -8.17
N TYR A 133 12.14 7.94 -8.20
CA TYR A 133 12.98 7.81 -9.39
C TYR A 133 12.28 7.03 -10.50
N MET A 134 11.62 5.91 -10.19
CA MET A 134 10.79 5.18 -11.15
C MET A 134 9.65 6.03 -11.71
N GLY A 135 9.05 6.92 -10.92
CA GLY A 135 8.06 7.88 -11.43
C GLY A 135 8.68 8.86 -12.41
N LYS A 136 9.87 9.38 -12.10
CA LYS A 136 10.62 10.29 -12.97
C LYS A 136 11.03 9.64 -14.30
N PHE A 137 11.53 8.41 -14.27
CA PHE A 137 11.96 7.68 -15.47
C PHE A 137 10.80 6.98 -16.19
N GLY A 138 9.91 6.35 -15.44
CA GLY A 138 8.74 5.63 -15.91
C GLY A 138 7.68 6.53 -16.55
N ALA A 139 7.49 7.77 -16.08
CA ALA A 139 6.63 8.73 -16.78
C ALA A 139 7.18 9.11 -18.17
N LYS A 140 8.50 8.99 -18.38
CA LYS A 140 9.15 9.20 -19.68
C LYS A 140 8.93 8.01 -20.62
N ILE A 141 8.88 6.79 -20.08
CA ILE A 141 8.75 5.52 -20.83
C ILE A 141 7.27 5.16 -21.10
N ALA A 142 6.39 5.34 -20.11
CA ALA A 142 4.99 4.92 -20.13
C ALA A 142 4.02 6.04 -20.51
N LYS A 143 4.52 7.11 -21.14
CA LYS A 143 3.81 8.38 -21.38
C LYS A 143 2.39 8.20 -21.95
N ASP A 144 2.19 7.20 -22.79
CA ASP A 144 0.91 6.93 -23.46
C ASP A 144 0.18 5.67 -22.95
N LYS A 145 0.80 4.89 -22.03
CA LYS A 145 0.27 3.60 -21.53
C LYS A 145 0.34 3.46 -20.01
N PHE A 146 0.35 4.59 -19.29
CA PHE A 146 0.50 4.63 -17.84
C PHE A 146 -0.63 3.88 -17.10
N ASN A 147 -1.85 3.92 -17.64
CA ASN A 147 -3.00 3.17 -17.16
C ASN A 147 -2.78 1.64 -17.25
N ILE A 148 -2.24 1.15 -18.37
CA ILE A 148 -1.92 -0.27 -18.58
C ILE A 148 -0.82 -0.71 -17.61
N PHE A 149 0.24 0.09 -17.46
CA PHE A 149 1.33 -0.21 -16.54
C PHE A 149 0.84 -0.36 -15.10
N ASN A 150 0.05 0.59 -14.60
CA ASN A 150 -0.50 0.53 -13.25
C ASN A 150 -1.51 -0.62 -13.08
N ALA A 151 -2.31 -0.90 -14.10
CA ALA A 151 -3.24 -2.03 -14.09
C ALA A 151 -2.50 -3.37 -14.00
N LEU A 152 -1.38 -3.53 -14.69
CA LEU A 152 -0.54 -4.74 -14.59
C LEU A 152 0.04 -4.92 -13.19
N LEU A 153 0.58 -3.85 -12.59
CA LEU A 153 1.09 -3.90 -11.23
C LEU A 153 0.00 -4.27 -10.21
N LEU A 154 -1.20 -3.71 -10.39
CA LEU A 154 -2.38 -4.06 -9.61
C LEU A 154 -2.76 -5.53 -9.78
N PHE A 155 -2.80 -6.02 -11.02
CA PHE A 155 -3.15 -7.40 -11.33
C PHE A 155 -2.17 -8.39 -10.70
N ILE A 156 -0.86 -8.17 -10.85
CA ILE A 156 0.19 -9.00 -10.23
C ILE A 156 0.00 -9.05 -8.72
N TYR A 157 -0.28 -7.91 -8.09
CA TYR A 157 -0.49 -7.84 -6.66
C TYR A 157 -1.79 -8.55 -6.20
N GLY A 158 -2.87 -8.46 -6.98
CA GLY A 158 -4.10 -9.22 -6.73
C GLY A 158 -3.88 -10.73 -6.85
N ALA A 159 -3.08 -11.19 -7.83
CA ALA A 159 -2.71 -12.59 -7.99
C ALA A 159 -1.88 -13.11 -6.81
N TYR A 160 -0.95 -12.30 -6.30
CA TYR A 160 -0.19 -12.62 -5.09
C TYR A 160 -1.11 -12.81 -3.87
N LEU A 161 -2.05 -11.90 -3.63
CA LEU A 161 -3.01 -12.04 -2.52
C LEU A 161 -3.86 -13.32 -2.63
N LEU A 162 -4.26 -13.69 -3.85
CA LEU A 162 -5.01 -14.92 -4.09
C LEU A 162 -4.15 -16.16 -3.82
N TYR A 163 -2.88 -16.14 -4.21
CA TYR A 163 -1.92 -17.20 -3.90
C TYR A 163 -1.72 -17.38 -2.39
N GLU A 164 -1.50 -16.29 -1.65
CA GLU A 164 -1.38 -16.32 -0.19
C GLU A 164 -2.67 -16.83 0.48
N GLY A 165 -3.84 -16.43 0.00
CA GLY A 165 -5.12 -16.96 0.48
C GLY A 165 -5.25 -18.47 0.28
N VAL A 166 -4.80 -19.01 -0.85
CA VAL A 166 -4.79 -20.46 -1.11
C VAL A 166 -3.83 -21.19 -0.16
N LEU A 167 -2.67 -20.60 0.15
CA LEU A 167 -1.75 -21.18 1.13
C LEU A 167 -2.34 -21.17 2.54
N ALA A 168 -2.98 -20.08 2.95
CA ALA A 168 -3.63 -19.96 4.26
C ALA A 168 -4.72 -21.02 4.45
N VAL A 169 -5.56 -21.27 3.45
CA VAL A 169 -6.59 -22.33 3.50
C VAL A 169 -5.98 -23.73 3.66
N LYS A 170 -4.80 -23.98 3.08
CA LYS A 170 -4.13 -25.29 3.17
C LYS A 170 -3.44 -25.53 4.52
N ALA A 171 -3.18 -24.47 5.28
CA ALA A 171 -2.48 -24.53 6.56
C ALA A 171 -3.44 -24.68 7.76
N ALA A 172 -4.73 -24.36 7.57
CA ALA A 172 -5.82 -24.54 8.53
C ALA A 172 -6.48 -25.92 8.43
#